data_AF-A0A497STA5-F1
#
_entry.id   AF-A0A497STA5-F1
#
_cell.length_a   1.000
_cell.length_b   1.000
_cell.length_c   1.000
_cell.angle_alpha   90.00
_cell.angle_beta   90.00
_cell.angle_gamma   90.00
#
_symmetry.space_group_name_H-M   'P 1'
#
loop_
_entity.id
_entity.type
_entity.pdbx_description
1 polymer ?
#
loop_
_entity_poly.entity_id
_entity_poly.type
_entity_poly.pdbx_seq_one_letter_code
_entity_poly.pdbx_strand_id
1 'polypeptide(L)'
;MDIFKALMNKEAYDNTPRHVKVIQTHISWVFLTGKYAYKVKKPVNFGFLDFTTLRKRAYYCRREFEINRMFSPELYISVLPIVKEAGGRVKINGNGKLIEYCIKMKEIEQSKILARIIKNKGISKSILNKIINILVNYYAVAEAGKNIDKYGSVSIIRYNWEENFEQTKSFVGIAIEKKDFELIKKEVYKFISHNKQLLRERVREGKIKWCHGDLHSANIFVDKGKVYIFDAIEFNRRFACSDIACDIAFFIMDLEFRGLYKEASYFLNKFIKATNDNKLAKLINFYKCYRAYVRGKVTSFKLYDNHIGKKEKGLAKITAAKYFDLAKRYAMNM
;
A
#
# COMPACT_ATOMS: atom_id res chain seq x y z
N MET A 1 24.37 0.27 -19.17
CA MET A 1 23.53 1.38 -19.69
C MET A 1 22.59 1.80 -18.58
N ASP A 2 22.56 3.08 -18.24
CA ASP A 2 21.78 3.59 -17.12
C ASP A 2 20.37 3.98 -17.59
N ILE A 3 19.39 3.12 -17.32
CA ILE A 3 17.97 3.33 -17.67
C ILE A 3 17.44 4.64 -17.10
N PHE A 4 17.87 5.01 -15.89
CA PHE A 4 17.41 6.24 -15.24
C PHE A 4 17.82 7.46 -16.06
N LYS A 5 19.12 7.57 -16.40
CA LYS A 5 19.62 8.67 -17.23
C LYS A 5 18.96 8.70 -18.60
N ALA A 6 18.79 7.54 -19.22
CA ALA A 6 18.16 7.44 -20.53
C ALA A 6 16.72 7.97 -20.54
N LEU A 7 15.92 7.65 -19.52
CA LEU A 7 14.53 8.09 -19.42
C LEU A 7 14.36 9.53 -18.92
N MET A 8 15.41 10.17 -18.43
CA MET A 8 15.40 11.62 -18.22
C MET A 8 15.44 12.40 -19.55
N ASN A 9 15.86 11.78 -20.66
CA ASN A 9 15.81 12.38 -21.98
C ASN A 9 14.37 12.36 -22.55
N LYS A 10 13.87 13.52 -22.98
CA LYS A 10 12.53 13.70 -23.57
C LYS A 10 12.33 12.91 -24.86
N GLU A 11 13.40 12.63 -25.60
CA GLU A 11 13.34 11.86 -26.84
C GLU A 11 13.02 10.37 -26.61
N ALA A 12 13.14 9.88 -25.37
CA ALA A 12 12.76 8.50 -25.04
C ALA A 12 11.24 8.25 -25.16
N TYR A 13 10.41 9.28 -25.32
CA TYR A 13 8.96 9.23 -25.32
C TYR A 13 8.37 9.61 -26.68
N ASP A 14 7.23 9.03 -27.08
CA ASP A 14 6.64 9.24 -28.43
C ASP A 14 6.15 10.67 -28.70
N ASN A 15 5.71 11.41 -27.67
CA ASN A 15 5.18 12.77 -27.82
C ASN A 15 6.13 13.86 -27.28
N THR A 16 7.42 13.54 -27.11
CA THR A 16 8.49 14.43 -26.60
C THR A 16 8.00 15.45 -25.56
N PRO A 17 7.83 15.04 -24.28
CA PRO A 17 7.23 15.90 -23.28
C PRO A 17 8.06 17.15 -23.03
N ARG A 18 7.41 18.27 -22.68
CA ARG A 18 8.10 19.53 -22.36
C ARG A 18 9.11 19.40 -21.23
N HIS A 19 8.87 18.50 -20.28
CA HIS A 19 9.72 18.23 -19.14
C HIS A 19 9.53 16.80 -18.65
N VAL A 20 10.52 16.26 -17.96
CA VAL A 20 10.45 14.97 -17.25
C VAL A 20 10.79 15.23 -15.80
N LYS A 21 9.84 14.96 -14.90
CA LYS A 21 10.08 14.94 -13.44
C LYS A 21 10.14 13.49 -12.99
N VAL A 22 10.94 13.20 -11.98
CA VAL A 22 11.04 11.84 -11.44
C VAL A 22 10.61 11.79 -9.98
N ILE A 23 9.76 10.83 -9.66
CA ILE A 23 9.48 10.41 -8.28
C ILE A 23 10.18 9.08 -8.08
N GLN A 24 10.98 8.97 -7.02
CA GLN A 24 11.72 7.77 -6.70
C GLN A 24 11.17 7.12 -5.43
N THR A 25 10.89 5.82 -5.51
CA THR A 25 10.61 4.96 -4.34
C THR A 25 11.80 4.04 -4.08
N HIS A 26 11.73 3.17 -3.07
CA HIS A 26 12.77 2.17 -2.83
C HIS A 26 12.88 1.15 -3.97
N ILE A 27 11.78 0.86 -4.66
CA ILE A 27 11.68 -0.24 -5.65
C ILE A 27 11.37 0.23 -7.07
N SER A 28 11.13 1.53 -7.29
CA SER A 28 10.75 2.04 -8.60
C SER A 28 11.21 3.48 -8.85
N TRP A 29 11.28 3.83 -10.12
CA TRP A 29 11.31 5.20 -10.63
C TRP A 29 10.00 5.48 -11.36
N VAL A 30 9.40 6.65 -11.15
CA VAL A 30 8.18 7.09 -11.83
C VAL A 30 8.51 8.38 -12.58
N PHE A 31 8.54 8.31 -13.92
CA PHE A 31 8.82 9.44 -14.79
C PHE A 31 7.51 10.12 -15.18
N LEU A 32 7.32 11.36 -14.73
CA LEU A 32 6.17 12.22 -14.98
C LEU A 32 6.45 13.11 -16.19
N THR A 33 5.57 13.07 -17.18
CA THR A 33 5.72 13.71 -18.50
C THR A 33 4.63 14.74 -18.80
N GLY A 34 3.81 15.09 -17.80
CA GLY A 34 2.65 15.98 -17.88
C GLY A 34 1.36 15.28 -18.28
N LYS A 35 1.41 14.41 -19.31
CA LYS A 35 0.25 13.62 -19.76
C LYS A 35 0.24 12.20 -19.18
N TYR A 36 1.41 11.57 -19.12
CA TYR A 36 1.57 10.18 -18.69
C TYR A 36 2.66 10.05 -17.63
N ALA A 37 2.49 9.07 -16.77
CA ALA A 37 3.52 8.60 -15.86
C ALA A 37 4.04 7.25 -16.33
N TYR A 38 5.35 7.02 -16.23
CA TYR A 38 5.99 5.75 -16.59
C TYR A 38 6.71 5.18 -15.38
N LYS A 39 6.21 4.08 -14.83
CA LYS A 39 6.81 3.40 -13.67
C LYS A 39 7.75 2.30 -14.13
N VAL A 40 9.01 2.38 -13.73
CA VAL A 40 10.07 1.40 -13.99
C VAL A 40 10.51 0.79 -12.67
N LYS A 41 10.57 -0.55 -12.60
CA LYS A 41 11.04 -1.27 -11.41
C LYS A 41 12.57 -1.24 -11.34
N LYS A 42 13.11 -1.00 -10.15
CA LYS A 42 14.56 -1.01 -9.91
C LYS A 42 15.09 -2.44 -9.82
N PRO A 43 16.34 -2.71 -10.24
CA PRO A 43 16.94 -4.05 -10.17
C PRO A 43 17.45 -4.37 -8.75
N VAL A 44 16.53 -4.51 -7.79
CA VAL A 44 16.84 -4.70 -6.36
C VAL A 44 16.31 -6.02 -5.83
N ASN A 45 16.89 -6.52 -4.73
CA ASN A 45 16.38 -7.63 -3.94
C ASN A 45 16.43 -7.24 -2.46
N PHE A 46 15.28 -7.30 -1.79
CA PHE A 46 15.15 -6.97 -0.37
C PHE A 46 14.72 -8.18 0.48
N GLY A 47 14.83 -9.39 -0.07
CA GLY A 47 14.38 -10.64 0.56
C GLY A 47 12.86 -10.85 0.50
N PHE A 48 12.06 -9.78 0.68
CA PHE A 48 10.61 -9.81 0.53
C PHE A 48 10.12 -9.54 -0.90
N LEU A 49 11.02 -9.12 -1.79
CA LEU A 49 10.82 -9.01 -3.25
C LEU A 49 12.15 -9.17 -3.97
N ASP A 50 12.08 -9.60 -5.23
CA ASP A 50 13.24 -9.77 -6.10
C ASP A 50 12.93 -9.30 -7.53
N PHE A 51 13.55 -8.17 -7.90
CA PHE A 51 13.46 -7.52 -9.21
C PHE A 51 14.80 -7.54 -9.96
N THR A 52 15.74 -8.40 -9.57
CA THR A 52 17.13 -8.41 -10.10
C THR A 52 17.21 -8.70 -11.60
N THR A 53 16.38 -9.61 -12.11
CA THR A 53 16.36 -9.99 -13.53
C THR A 53 15.30 -9.24 -14.32
N LEU A 54 15.57 -8.98 -15.60
CA LEU A 54 14.61 -8.37 -16.52
C LEU A 54 13.30 -9.18 -16.58
N ARG A 55 13.38 -10.52 -16.60
CA ARG A 55 12.20 -11.40 -16.59
C ARG A 55 11.32 -11.18 -15.35
N LYS A 56 11.92 -11.06 -14.16
CA LYS A 56 11.20 -10.78 -12.91
C LYS A 56 10.52 -9.41 -12.97
N ARG A 57 11.21 -8.38 -13.45
CA ARG A 57 10.62 -7.04 -13.62
C ARG A 57 9.46 -7.03 -14.62
N ALA A 58 9.61 -7.72 -15.75
CA ALA A 58 8.54 -7.89 -16.73
C ALA A 58 7.30 -8.57 -16.14
N TYR A 59 7.49 -9.62 -15.33
CA TYR A 59 6.42 -10.32 -14.63
C TYR A 59 5.69 -9.38 -13.65
N TYR A 60 6.43 -8.69 -12.78
CA TYR A 60 5.81 -7.81 -11.79
C TYR A 60 5.21 -6.54 -12.40
N CYS A 61 5.72 -6.04 -13.53
CA CYS A 61 5.06 -4.95 -14.26
C CYS A 61 3.67 -5.37 -14.77
N ARG A 62 3.55 -6.61 -15.30
CA ARG A 62 2.24 -7.16 -15.72
C ARG A 62 1.32 -7.41 -14.53
N ARG A 63 1.84 -7.99 -13.44
CA ARG A 63 1.04 -8.22 -12.23
C ARG A 63 0.53 -6.93 -11.60
N GLU A 64 1.37 -5.91 -11.48
CA GLU A 64 0.93 -4.60 -10.99
C GLU A 64 -0.15 -4.01 -11.89
N PHE A 65 0.05 -4.07 -13.21
CA PHE A 65 -0.93 -3.59 -14.19
C PHE A 65 -2.27 -4.31 -14.07
N GLU A 66 -2.26 -5.65 -14.06
CA GLU A 66 -3.47 -6.48 -13.96
C GLU A 66 -4.24 -6.21 -12.66
N ILE A 67 -3.55 -6.17 -11.51
CA ILE A 67 -4.18 -5.94 -10.21
C ILE A 67 -4.75 -4.53 -10.14
N ASN A 68 -3.93 -3.52 -10.44
CA ASN A 68 -4.34 -2.14 -10.22
C ASN A 68 -5.35 -1.62 -11.24
N ARG A 69 -5.42 -2.22 -12.43
CA ARG A 69 -6.47 -1.90 -13.41
C ARG A 69 -7.87 -2.28 -12.92
N MET A 70 -8.00 -3.27 -12.02
CA MET A 70 -9.29 -3.60 -11.40
C MET A 70 -9.78 -2.50 -10.45
N PHE A 71 -8.86 -1.77 -9.81
CA PHE A 71 -9.19 -0.61 -8.97
C PHE A 71 -9.40 0.66 -9.80
N SER A 72 -8.55 0.89 -10.81
CA SER A 72 -8.46 2.15 -11.55
C SER A 72 -8.16 1.92 -13.03
N PRO A 73 -9.13 1.40 -13.83
CA PRO A 73 -8.89 1.01 -15.21
C PRO A 73 -8.49 2.18 -16.12
N GLU A 74 -8.95 3.39 -15.82
CA GLU A 74 -8.59 4.62 -16.54
C GLU A 74 -7.17 5.14 -16.20
N LEU A 75 -6.62 4.75 -15.03
CA LEU A 75 -5.29 5.18 -14.60
C LEU A 75 -4.19 4.33 -15.23
N TYR A 76 -4.40 3.01 -15.32
CA TYR A 76 -3.43 2.05 -15.84
C TYR A 76 -3.67 1.77 -17.32
N ILE A 77 -2.75 2.21 -18.19
CA ILE A 77 -2.94 2.21 -19.64
C ILE A 77 -2.37 0.94 -20.29
N SER A 78 -1.09 0.65 -20.06
CA SER A 78 -0.40 -0.51 -20.65
C SER A 78 0.93 -0.82 -19.95
N VAL A 79 1.47 -2.02 -20.22
CA VAL A 79 2.88 -2.35 -19.96
C VAL A 79 3.63 -2.25 -21.28
N LEU A 80 4.70 -1.46 -21.32
CA LEU A 80 5.45 -1.16 -22.54
C LEU A 80 6.90 -1.65 -22.43
N PRO A 81 7.50 -2.11 -23.55
CA PRO A 81 8.92 -2.37 -23.61
C PRO A 81 9.69 -1.05 -23.62
N ILE A 82 10.89 -1.08 -23.07
CA ILE A 82 11.93 -0.06 -23.26
C ILE A 82 13.03 -0.73 -24.05
N VAL A 83 13.38 -0.14 -25.19
CA VAL A 83 14.34 -0.71 -26.13
C VAL A 83 15.54 0.20 -26.32
N LYS A 84 16.65 -0.39 -26.74
CA LYS A 84 17.78 0.30 -27.35
C LYS A 84 17.68 0.15 -28.87
N GLU A 85 17.45 1.26 -29.56
CA GLU A 85 17.37 1.30 -31.03
C GLU A 85 18.76 1.20 -31.68
N ALA A 86 18.79 1.00 -32.99
CA ALA A 86 19.98 1.23 -33.80
C ALA A 86 20.48 2.67 -33.58
N GLY A 87 21.80 2.85 -33.43
CA GLY A 87 22.39 4.14 -33.03
C GLY A 87 22.40 4.41 -31.51
N GLY A 88 21.90 3.49 -30.70
CA GLY A 88 22.10 3.48 -29.25
C GLY A 88 21.13 4.35 -28.43
N ARG A 89 20.18 5.02 -29.08
CA ARG A 89 19.08 5.73 -28.42
C ARG A 89 18.17 4.77 -27.66
N VAL A 90 17.62 5.24 -26.54
CA VAL A 90 16.61 4.50 -25.77
C VAL A 90 15.24 5.04 -26.10
N LYS A 91 14.30 4.15 -26.38
CA LYS A 91 12.92 4.51 -26.67
C LYS A 91 11.96 3.62 -25.88
N ILE A 92 10.94 4.24 -25.28
CA ILE A 92 9.77 3.52 -24.78
C ILE A 92 8.92 3.13 -25.99
N ASN A 93 8.53 1.86 -26.08
CA ASN A 93 7.69 1.33 -27.15
C ASN A 93 8.27 1.54 -28.56
N GLY A 94 9.60 1.63 -28.68
CA GLY A 94 10.29 1.72 -29.97
C GLY A 94 10.67 0.36 -30.54
N ASN A 95 11.43 0.39 -31.64
CA ASN A 95 11.92 -0.80 -32.33
C ASN A 95 13.41 -1.02 -32.04
N GLY A 96 13.76 -2.10 -31.36
CA GLY A 96 15.16 -2.39 -31.03
C GLY A 96 15.34 -3.50 -30.01
N LYS A 97 16.55 -3.61 -29.46
CA LYS A 97 16.86 -4.60 -28.43
C LYS A 97 16.14 -4.24 -27.13
N LEU A 98 15.28 -5.13 -26.63
CA LEU A 98 14.64 -4.99 -25.32
C LEU A 98 15.68 -4.87 -24.21
N ILE A 99 15.54 -3.84 -23.37
CA ILE A 99 16.43 -3.61 -22.22
C ILE A 99 15.68 -3.44 -20.90
N GLU A 100 14.42 -3.02 -20.91
CA GLU A 100 13.61 -2.86 -19.69
C GLU A 100 12.10 -2.88 -20.01
N TYR A 101 11.24 -2.89 -18.99
CA TYR A 101 9.80 -2.65 -19.11
C TYR A 101 9.35 -1.49 -18.21
N CYS A 102 8.28 -0.82 -18.62
CA CYS A 102 7.59 0.15 -17.78
C CYS A 102 6.07 -0.05 -17.79
N ILE A 103 5.41 0.47 -16.76
CA ILE A 103 3.96 0.62 -16.74
C ILE A 103 3.64 2.05 -17.15
N LYS A 104 2.86 2.22 -18.21
CA LYS A 104 2.34 3.51 -18.65
C LYS A 104 1.01 3.78 -17.94
N MET A 105 0.94 4.92 -17.29
CA MET A 105 -0.21 5.37 -16.51
C MET A 105 -0.61 6.78 -16.94
N LYS A 106 -1.87 7.18 -16.70
CA LYS A 106 -2.25 8.59 -16.75
C LYS A 106 -1.52 9.34 -15.64
N GLU A 107 -0.92 10.48 -15.96
CA GLU A 107 -0.38 11.33 -14.91
C GLU A 107 -1.53 12.09 -14.22
N ILE A 108 -1.58 12.01 -12.90
CA ILE A 108 -2.47 12.81 -12.07
C ILE A 108 -1.60 13.75 -11.22
N GLU A 109 -2.02 15.02 -11.17
CA GLU A 109 -1.34 16.05 -10.41
C GLU A 109 -1.21 15.63 -8.94
N GLN A 110 0.00 15.75 -8.38
CA GLN A 110 0.30 15.23 -7.05
C GLN A 110 -0.47 15.94 -5.94
N SER A 111 -0.98 17.16 -6.16
CA SER A 111 -1.88 17.86 -5.21
C SER A 111 -3.22 17.14 -5.03
N LYS A 112 -3.61 16.26 -5.98
CA LYS A 112 -4.85 15.48 -5.96
C LYS A 112 -4.75 14.18 -5.16
N ILE A 113 -3.58 13.86 -4.59
CA ILE A 113 -3.45 12.74 -3.64
C ILE A 113 -4.37 13.01 -2.45
N LEU A 114 -5.19 12.03 -2.08
CA LEU A 114 -6.20 12.17 -1.04
C LEU A 114 -5.60 12.57 0.31
N ALA A 115 -4.41 12.05 0.66
CA ALA A 115 -3.67 12.47 1.85
C ALA A 115 -3.39 13.98 1.89
N ARG A 116 -3.15 14.63 0.73
CA ARG A 116 -2.94 16.08 0.62
C ARG A 116 -4.27 16.84 0.64
N ILE A 117 -5.28 16.30 -0.03
CA ILE A 117 -6.64 16.85 -0.01
C ILE A 117 -7.19 16.91 1.41
N ILE A 118 -7.09 15.81 2.17
CA ILE A 118 -7.54 15.70 3.56
C ILE A 118 -6.92 16.80 4.41
N LYS A 119 -5.60 17.03 4.28
CA LYS A 119 -4.88 18.05 5.04
C LYS A 119 -5.43 19.46 4.81
N ASN A 120 -5.96 19.75 3.62
CA ASN A 120 -6.40 21.10 3.26
C ASN A 120 -7.89 21.33 3.45
N LYS A 121 -8.74 20.33 3.17
CA LYS A 121 -10.21 20.50 3.10
C LYS A 121 -11.03 19.32 3.61
N GLY A 122 -10.40 18.32 4.23
CA GLY A 122 -11.07 17.08 4.62
C GLY A 122 -11.49 16.22 3.42
N ILE A 123 -12.45 15.33 3.65
CA ILE A 123 -12.99 14.39 2.64
C ILE A 123 -14.52 14.36 2.71
N SER A 124 -15.18 14.36 1.56
CA SER A 124 -16.65 14.31 1.51
C SER A 124 -17.18 12.87 1.53
N LYS A 125 -18.41 12.71 2.04
CA LYS A 125 -19.15 11.42 2.00
C LYS A 125 -19.29 10.86 0.58
N SER A 126 -19.43 11.73 -0.43
CA SER A 126 -19.50 11.31 -1.83
C SER A 126 -18.21 10.60 -2.28
N ILE A 127 -17.04 11.12 -1.91
CA ILE A 127 -15.75 10.46 -2.21
C ILE A 127 -15.62 9.15 -1.43
N LEU A 128 -15.99 9.12 -0.16
CA LEU A 128 -15.99 7.88 0.63
C LEU A 128 -16.86 6.79 -0.01
N ASN A 129 -18.07 7.14 -0.47
CA ASN A 129 -18.95 6.19 -1.15
C ASN A 129 -18.35 5.65 -2.45
N LYS A 130 -17.63 6.49 -3.22
CA LYS A 130 -16.93 6.03 -4.42
C LYS A 130 -15.79 5.06 -4.09
N ILE A 131 -15.02 5.33 -3.04
CA ILE A 131 -13.98 4.40 -2.55
C ILE A 131 -14.63 3.07 -2.15
N ILE A 132 -15.72 3.09 -1.37
CA ILE A 132 -16.45 1.89 -0.96
C ILE A 132 -16.90 1.08 -2.18
N ASN A 133 -17.52 1.72 -3.18
CA ASN A 133 -18.00 1.02 -4.38
C ASN A 133 -16.86 0.34 -5.15
N ILE A 134 -15.71 1.02 -5.32
CA ILE A 134 -14.53 0.43 -5.98
C ILE A 134 -14.05 -0.80 -5.19
N LEU A 135 -13.93 -0.69 -3.87
CA LEU A 135 -13.43 -1.77 -3.03
C LEU A 135 -14.39 -2.97 -2.97
N VAL A 136 -15.69 -2.73 -2.84
CA VAL A 136 -16.72 -3.80 -2.84
C VAL A 136 -16.69 -4.56 -4.17
N ASN A 137 -16.66 -3.84 -5.30
CA ASN A 137 -16.58 -4.47 -6.62
C ASN A 137 -15.28 -5.27 -6.78
N TYR A 138 -14.15 -4.74 -6.31
CA TYR A 138 -12.89 -5.45 -6.33
C TYR A 138 -12.93 -6.74 -5.50
N TYR A 139 -13.35 -6.67 -4.23
CA TYR A 139 -13.34 -7.84 -3.34
C TYR A 139 -14.29 -8.95 -3.78
N ALA A 140 -15.34 -8.62 -4.55
CA ALA A 140 -16.23 -9.60 -5.15
C ALA A 140 -15.51 -10.52 -6.16
N VAL A 141 -14.50 -10.00 -6.88
CA VAL A 141 -13.78 -10.72 -7.94
C VAL A 141 -12.31 -11.00 -7.62
N ALA A 142 -11.80 -10.48 -6.51
CA ALA A 142 -10.40 -10.66 -6.10
C ALA A 142 -10.02 -12.14 -5.96
N GLU A 143 -8.77 -12.47 -6.32
CA GLU A 143 -8.20 -13.83 -6.21
C GLU A 143 -8.45 -14.38 -4.80
N ALA A 144 -8.92 -15.63 -4.73
CA ALA A 144 -9.27 -16.34 -3.50
C ALA A 144 -9.00 -17.85 -3.62
N GLY A 145 -9.24 -18.60 -2.55
CA GLY A 145 -9.15 -20.06 -2.51
C GLY A 145 -7.94 -20.56 -1.72
N LYS A 146 -7.75 -21.89 -1.68
CA LYS A 146 -6.82 -22.55 -0.73
C LYS A 146 -5.41 -21.95 -0.66
N ASN A 147 -4.86 -21.52 -1.79
CA ASN A 147 -3.53 -20.91 -1.87
C ASN A 147 -3.46 -19.52 -1.22
N ILE A 148 -4.59 -18.83 -1.07
CA ILE A 148 -4.76 -17.53 -0.43
C ILE A 148 -5.29 -17.68 1.00
N ASP A 149 -6.22 -18.61 1.24
CA ASP A 149 -6.86 -18.85 2.54
C ASP A 149 -5.86 -19.07 3.68
N LYS A 150 -4.71 -19.70 3.37
CA LYS A 150 -3.62 -19.91 4.34
C LYS A 150 -3.13 -18.60 4.99
N TYR A 151 -3.22 -17.46 4.30
CA TYR A 151 -2.79 -16.16 4.83
C TYR A 151 -3.75 -15.59 5.89
N GLY A 152 -4.98 -16.10 5.97
CA GLY A 152 -5.91 -15.81 7.07
C GLY A 152 -5.81 -16.80 8.24
N SER A 153 -4.92 -17.78 8.17
CA SER A 153 -4.76 -18.75 9.26
C SER A 153 -4.24 -18.08 10.53
N VAL A 154 -4.67 -18.60 11.68
CA VAL A 154 -4.25 -18.10 13.00
C VAL A 154 -2.73 -18.12 13.14
N SER A 155 -2.04 -19.13 12.58
CA SER A 155 -0.59 -19.23 12.62
C SER A 155 0.09 -18.12 11.82
N ILE A 156 -0.38 -17.80 10.60
CA ILE A 156 0.18 -16.70 9.80
C ILE A 156 -0.11 -15.34 10.42
N ILE A 157 -1.33 -15.12 10.93
CA ILE A 157 -1.68 -13.88 11.64
C ILE A 157 -0.78 -13.67 12.85
N ARG A 158 -0.58 -14.71 13.65
CA ARG A 158 0.32 -14.68 14.81
C ARG A 158 1.77 -14.43 14.40
N TYR A 159 2.26 -15.13 13.38
CA TYR A 159 3.62 -14.96 12.87
C TYR A 159 3.86 -13.52 12.39
N ASN A 160 2.91 -12.92 11.67
CA ASN A 160 3.02 -11.53 11.23
C ASN A 160 3.14 -10.56 12.43
N TRP A 161 2.41 -10.80 13.52
CA TRP A 161 2.55 -10.02 14.74
C TRP A 161 3.91 -10.23 15.42
N GLU A 162 4.34 -11.49 15.57
CA GLU A 162 5.64 -11.84 16.15
C GLU A 162 6.80 -11.19 15.40
N GLU A 163 6.78 -11.23 14.06
CA GLU A 163 7.78 -10.56 13.21
C GLU A 163 7.78 -9.03 13.42
N ASN A 164 6.59 -8.41 13.54
CA ASN A 164 6.49 -6.98 13.84
C ASN A 164 7.06 -6.63 15.22
N PHE A 165 6.77 -7.43 16.25
CA PHE A 165 7.32 -7.22 17.59
C PHE A 165 8.84 -7.39 17.60
N GLU A 166 9.35 -8.42 16.93
CA GLU A 166 10.80 -8.68 16.84
C GLU A 166 11.53 -7.50 16.19
N GLN A 167 11.07 -7.06 15.01
CA GLN A 167 11.66 -5.94 14.28
C GLN A 167 11.49 -4.59 14.99
N THR A 168 10.64 -4.50 16.01
CA THR A 168 10.43 -3.27 16.78
C THR A 168 11.29 -3.21 18.05
N LYS A 169 11.91 -4.31 18.49
CA LYS A 169 12.70 -4.36 19.74
C LYS A 169 13.74 -3.26 19.85
N SER A 170 14.48 -2.98 18.78
CA SER A 170 15.51 -1.92 18.75
C SER A 170 14.95 -0.50 18.91
N PHE A 171 13.65 -0.31 18.73
CA PHE A 171 12.98 0.98 18.85
C PHE A 171 12.19 1.15 20.16
N VAL A 172 12.15 0.11 21.02
CA VAL A 172 11.56 0.20 22.35
C VAL A 172 12.40 1.11 23.24
N GLY A 173 11.76 2.06 23.92
CA GLY A 173 12.42 3.16 24.63
C GLY A 173 12.83 4.33 23.73
N ILE A 174 12.69 4.20 22.41
CA ILE A 174 13.00 5.26 21.44
C ILE A 174 11.72 5.80 20.81
N ALA A 175 10.98 4.97 20.06
CA ALA A 175 9.77 5.36 19.34
C ALA A 175 8.49 4.88 20.04
N ILE A 176 8.58 3.84 20.86
CA ILE A 176 7.50 3.30 21.68
C ILE A 176 8.00 3.07 23.11
N GLU A 177 7.20 3.40 24.11
CA GLU A 177 7.54 3.09 25.50
C GLU A 177 7.47 1.59 25.78
N LYS A 178 8.34 1.07 26.66
CA LYS A 178 8.36 -0.36 27.01
C LYS A 178 7.00 -0.85 27.52
N LYS A 179 6.32 -0.07 28.36
CA LYS A 179 5.00 -0.40 28.90
C LYS A 179 3.93 -0.55 27.80
N ASP A 180 3.97 0.35 26.81
CA ASP A 180 3.01 0.36 25.70
C ASP A 180 3.29 -0.80 24.73
N PHE A 181 4.55 -1.13 24.49
CA PHE A 181 4.95 -2.30 23.71
C PHE A 181 4.43 -3.61 24.34
N GLU A 182 4.66 -3.82 25.63
CA GLU A 182 4.20 -5.03 26.34
C GLU A 182 2.67 -5.09 26.44
N LEU A 183 2.00 -3.94 26.64
CA LEU A 183 0.53 -3.86 26.64
C LEU A 183 -0.05 -4.31 25.29
N ILE A 184 0.42 -3.74 24.18
CA ILE A 184 -0.06 -4.10 22.83
C ILE A 184 0.17 -5.60 22.58
N LYS A 185 1.36 -6.10 22.91
CA LYS A 185 1.72 -7.51 22.73
C LYS A 185 0.80 -8.45 23.53
N LYS A 186 0.51 -8.10 24.79
CA LYS A 186 -0.43 -8.85 25.65
C LYS A 186 -1.84 -8.88 25.05
N GLU A 187 -2.40 -7.72 24.70
CA GLU A 187 -3.77 -7.64 24.18
C GLU A 187 -3.91 -8.32 22.81
N VAL A 188 -2.91 -8.23 21.94
CA VAL A 188 -2.87 -8.95 20.65
C VAL A 188 -2.91 -10.46 20.86
N TYR A 189 -2.07 -11.01 21.75
CA TYR A 189 -2.08 -12.45 22.01
C TYR A 189 -3.37 -12.92 22.68
N LYS A 190 -3.91 -12.11 23.59
CA LYS A 190 -5.23 -12.36 24.20
C LYS A 190 -6.33 -12.37 23.13
N PHE A 191 -6.36 -11.40 22.23
CA PHE A 191 -7.35 -11.35 21.17
C PHE A 191 -7.26 -12.58 20.25
N ILE A 192 -6.06 -12.93 19.79
CA ILE A 192 -5.84 -14.09 18.92
C ILE A 192 -6.27 -15.39 19.63
N SER A 193 -5.98 -15.53 20.92
CA SER A 193 -6.33 -16.75 21.66
C SER A 193 -7.83 -16.93 21.86
N HIS A 194 -8.56 -15.85 22.17
CA HIS A 194 -10.01 -15.88 22.40
C HIS A 194 -10.83 -15.91 21.10
N ASN A 195 -10.31 -15.35 20.01
CA ASN A 195 -11.04 -15.20 18.75
C ASN A 195 -10.60 -16.20 17.66
N LYS A 196 -9.94 -17.31 18.01
CA LYS A 196 -9.50 -18.34 17.03
C LYS A 196 -10.63 -18.82 16.15
N GLN A 197 -11.82 -19.05 16.72
CA GLN A 197 -12.99 -19.51 15.97
C GLN A 197 -13.44 -18.45 14.95
N LEU A 198 -13.56 -17.19 15.38
CA LEU A 198 -13.92 -16.08 14.49
C LEU A 198 -12.94 -15.98 13.32
N LEU A 199 -11.62 -16.02 13.58
CA LEU A 199 -10.61 -15.98 12.52
C LEU A 199 -10.73 -17.16 11.55
N ARG A 200 -11.02 -18.39 12.04
CA ARG A 200 -11.26 -19.55 11.18
C ARG A 200 -12.56 -19.42 10.37
N GLU A 201 -13.59 -18.79 10.93
CA GLU A 201 -14.84 -18.50 10.21
C GLU A 201 -14.60 -17.56 9.04
N ARG A 202 -13.77 -16.52 9.22
CA ARG A 202 -13.39 -15.62 8.12
C ARG A 202 -12.79 -16.36 6.93
N VAL A 203 -11.91 -17.33 7.21
CA VAL A 203 -11.33 -18.20 6.17
C VAL A 203 -12.42 -19.02 5.48
N ARG A 204 -13.28 -19.69 6.25
CA ARG A 204 -14.37 -20.52 5.70
C ARG A 204 -15.39 -19.71 4.87
N GLU A 205 -15.61 -18.46 5.22
CA GLU A 205 -16.51 -17.53 4.52
C GLU A 205 -15.86 -16.88 3.28
N GLY A 206 -14.66 -17.30 2.90
CA GLY A 206 -13.96 -16.79 1.72
C GLY A 206 -13.54 -15.32 1.85
N LYS A 207 -13.33 -14.84 3.08
CA LYS A 207 -13.00 -13.43 3.37
C LYS A 207 -11.52 -13.12 3.21
N ILE A 208 -10.69 -14.14 2.98
CA ILE A 208 -9.28 -13.97 2.67
C ILE A 208 -9.14 -13.82 1.16
N LYS A 209 -8.65 -12.66 0.74
CA LYS A 209 -8.52 -12.29 -0.67
C LYS A 209 -7.11 -11.80 -0.95
N TRP A 210 -6.73 -11.75 -2.22
CA TRP A 210 -5.68 -10.84 -2.66
C TRP A 210 -6.21 -9.41 -2.53
N CYS A 211 -5.89 -8.75 -1.42
CA CYS A 211 -6.33 -7.41 -1.11
C CYS A 211 -5.39 -6.35 -1.73
N HIS A 212 -5.63 -5.07 -1.46
CA HIS A 212 -4.71 -4.00 -1.86
C HIS A 212 -3.37 -4.11 -1.11
N GLY A 213 -3.41 -4.46 0.18
CA GLY A 213 -2.22 -4.68 1.02
C GLY A 213 -1.59 -3.40 1.58
N ASP A 214 -1.74 -2.27 0.88
CA ASP A 214 -1.29 -0.93 1.30
C ASP A 214 -2.36 0.17 1.13
N LEU A 215 -3.61 -0.12 1.52
CA LEU A 215 -4.75 0.78 1.28
C LEU A 215 -4.78 1.97 2.26
N HIS A 216 -4.18 3.09 1.87
CA HIS A 216 -4.24 4.35 2.64
C HIS A 216 -4.37 5.57 1.73
N SER A 217 -4.72 6.73 2.28
CA SER A 217 -5.04 7.93 1.48
C SER A 217 -3.89 8.48 0.62
N ALA A 218 -2.65 8.05 0.81
CA ALA A 218 -1.56 8.45 -0.10
C ALA A 218 -1.56 7.64 -1.40
N ASN A 219 -2.22 6.47 -1.39
CA ASN A 219 -2.40 5.56 -2.51
C ASN A 219 -3.78 5.75 -3.18
N ILE A 220 -4.37 6.94 -3.03
CA ILE A 220 -5.65 7.31 -3.63
C ILE A 220 -5.53 8.72 -4.23
N PHE A 221 -5.91 8.87 -5.50
CA PHE A 221 -6.13 10.17 -6.14
C PHE A 221 -7.61 10.53 -6.17
N VAL A 222 -7.92 11.81 -6.03
CA VAL A 222 -9.25 12.37 -6.31
C VAL A 222 -9.12 13.53 -7.29
N ASP A 223 -9.51 13.30 -8.55
CA ASP A 223 -9.42 14.29 -9.62
C ASP A 223 -10.77 14.47 -10.32
N LYS A 224 -11.22 15.72 -10.42
CA LYS A 224 -12.54 16.10 -10.99
C LYS A 224 -13.70 15.23 -10.47
N GLY A 225 -13.66 14.90 -9.18
CA GLY A 225 -14.66 14.05 -8.52
C GLY A 225 -14.54 12.55 -8.79
N LYS A 226 -13.62 12.09 -9.64
CA LYS A 226 -13.28 10.67 -9.80
C LYS A 226 -12.27 10.22 -8.75
N VAL A 227 -12.32 8.94 -8.38
CA VAL A 227 -11.42 8.30 -7.42
C VAL A 227 -10.56 7.28 -8.16
N TYR A 228 -9.26 7.27 -7.88
CA TYR A 228 -8.32 6.27 -8.39
C TYR A 228 -7.51 5.70 -7.24
N ILE A 229 -7.70 4.42 -6.93
CA ILE A 229 -6.87 3.67 -5.97
C ILE A 229 -5.73 3.00 -6.75
N PHE A 230 -4.50 3.14 -6.29
CA PHE A 230 -3.30 2.71 -7.03
C PHE A 230 -2.23 2.16 -6.08
N ASP A 231 -1.21 1.50 -6.65
CA ASP A 231 -0.07 0.92 -5.91
C ASP A 231 -0.46 -0.22 -4.95
N ALA A 232 -1.47 -1.02 -5.33
CA ALA A 232 -1.76 -2.29 -4.69
C ALA A 232 -0.57 -3.26 -4.82
N ILE A 233 -0.25 -3.98 -3.73
CA ILE A 233 0.91 -4.86 -3.65
C ILE A 233 0.76 -6.06 -4.60
N GLU A 234 1.72 -6.22 -5.50
CA GLU A 234 1.78 -7.28 -6.50
C GLU A 234 2.90 -8.30 -6.25
N PHE A 235 3.86 -7.97 -5.38
CA PHE A 235 5.14 -8.69 -5.29
C PHE A 235 5.27 -9.64 -4.09
N ASN A 236 4.42 -9.50 -3.07
CA ASN A 236 4.50 -10.32 -1.87
C ASN A 236 3.12 -10.76 -1.39
N ARG A 237 2.83 -12.06 -1.51
CA ARG A 237 1.55 -12.63 -1.09
C ARG A 237 1.27 -12.47 0.41
N ARG A 238 2.27 -12.50 1.32
CA ARG A 238 2.01 -12.26 2.76
C ARG A 238 1.59 -10.83 3.06
N PHE A 239 1.93 -9.88 2.20
CA PHE A 239 1.54 -8.48 2.35
C PHE A 239 0.22 -8.17 1.64
N ALA A 240 -0.04 -8.82 0.50
CA ALA A 240 -1.25 -8.60 -0.29
C ALA A 240 -2.43 -9.47 0.14
N CYS A 241 -2.20 -10.75 0.46
CA CYS A 241 -3.27 -11.68 0.84
C CYS A 241 -3.61 -11.54 2.32
N SER A 242 -4.86 -11.16 2.62
CA SER A 242 -5.32 -10.99 4.00
C SER A 242 -6.85 -11.03 4.06
N ASP A 243 -7.39 -11.01 5.28
CA ASP A 243 -8.82 -10.73 5.47
C ASP A 243 -9.16 -9.34 4.89
N ILE A 244 -10.29 -9.22 4.20
CA ILE A 244 -10.84 -7.93 3.75
C ILE A 244 -10.89 -6.92 4.91
N ALA A 245 -11.21 -7.38 6.13
CA ALA A 245 -11.21 -6.56 7.35
C ALA A 245 -9.83 -5.95 7.65
N CYS A 246 -8.74 -6.66 7.33
CA CYS A 246 -7.38 -6.16 7.51
C CYS A 246 -7.01 -5.05 6.53
N ASP A 247 -7.52 -5.14 5.30
CA ASP A 247 -7.22 -4.16 4.25
C ASP A 247 -8.01 -2.86 4.47
N ILE A 248 -9.31 -2.95 4.73
CA ILE A 248 -10.14 -1.78 5.04
C ILE A 248 -9.77 -1.12 6.38
N ALA A 249 -9.30 -1.91 7.36
CA ALA A 249 -8.78 -1.36 8.61
C ALA A 249 -7.61 -0.41 8.38
N PHE A 250 -6.81 -0.63 7.32
CA PHE A 250 -5.71 0.26 7.00
C PHE A 250 -6.24 1.64 6.61
N PHE A 251 -7.24 1.71 5.72
CA PHE A 251 -7.80 2.98 5.31
C PHE A 251 -8.49 3.70 6.47
N ILE A 252 -9.27 2.98 7.27
CA ILE A 252 -9.96 3.53 8.44
C ILE A 252 -8.94 4.06 9.45
N MET A 253 -7.88 3.30 9.75
CA MET A 253 -6.80 3.73 10.63
C MET A 253 -6.09 4.98 10.09
N ASP A 254 -5.83 5.08 8.78
CA ASP A 254 -5.21 6.26 8.17
C ASP A 254 -6.13 7.50 8.25
N LEU A 255 -7.46 7.35 8.14
CA LEU A 255 -8.40 8.44 8.40
C LEU A 255 -8.35 8.89 9.86
N GLU A 256 -8.37 7.95 10.82
CA GLU A 256 -8.32 8.23 12.26
C GLU A 256 -6.96 8.86 12.66
N PHE A 257 -5.85 8.42 12.08
CA PHE A 257 -4.53 9.03 12.26
C PHE A 257 -4.50 10.50 11.82
N ARG A 258 -5.34 10.87 10.86
CA ARG A 258 -5.51 12.24 10.34
C ARG A 258 -6.60 13.03 11.07
N GLY A 259 -7.18 12.47 12.14
CA GLY A 259 -8.23 13.12 12.94
C GLY A 259 -9.64 13.02 12.36
N LEU A 260 -9.85 12.25 11.27
CA LEU A 260 -11.14 12.12 10.59
C LEU A 260 -11.98 10.97 11.17
N TYR A 261 -12.24 10.99 12.47
CA TYR A 261 -12.94 9.91 13.18
C TYR A 261 -14.41 9.73 12.74
N LYS A 262 -15.10 10.84 12.40
CA LYS A 262 -16.49 10.80 11.93
C LYS A 262 -16.59 10.16 10.54
N GLU A 263 -15.65 10.48 9.66
CA GLU A 263 -15.55 9.94 8.31
C GLU A 263 -15.11 8.47 8.34
N ALA A 264 -14.19 8.10 9.22
CA ALA A 264 -13.79 6.73 9.47
C ALA A 264 -14.98 5.86 9.91
N SER A 265 -15.76 6.36 10.87
CA SER A 265 -16.98 5.70 11.36
C SER A 265 -18.05 5.60 10.26
N TYR A 266 -18.24 6.66 9.47
CA TYR A 266 -19.15 6.66 8.33
C TYR A 266 -18.74 5.59 7.30
N PHE A 267 -17.44 5.55 6.95
CA PHE A 267 -16.91 4.58 6.00
C PHE A 267 -17.12 3.15 6.48
N LEU A 268 -16.78 2.84 7.73
CA LEU A 268 -16.98 1.53 8.33
C LEU A 268 -18.44 1.08 8.26
N ASN A 269 -19.37 1.92 8.72
CA ASN A 269 -20.80 1.60 8.75
C ASN A 269 -21.36 1.38 7.34
N LYS A 270 -20.96 2.22 6.38
CA LYS A 270 -21.38 2.07 4.98
C LYS A 270 -20.78 0.83 4.33
N PHE A 271 -19.52 0.50 4.61
CA PHE A 271 -18.87 -0.69 4.09
C PHE A 271 -19.48 -1.98 4.64
N ILE A 272 -19.75 -2.06 5.96
CA ILE A 272 -20.47 -3.18 6.58
C ILE A 272 -21.83 -3.36 5.92
N LYS A 273 -22.61 -2.26 5.76
CA LYS A 273 -23.92 -2.31 5.11
C LYS A 273 -23.83 -2.80 3.66
N ALA A 274 -22.84 -2.34 2.90
CA ALA A 274 -22.68 -2.73 1.49
C ALA A 274 -22.24 -4.19 1.30
N THR A 275 -21.54 -4.77 2.27
CA THR A 275 -20.99 -6.14 2.20
C THR A 275 -21.77 -7.16 3.03
N ASN A 276 -22.73 -6.70 3.83
CA ASN A 276 -23.43 -7.48 4.87
C ASN A 276 -22.45 -8.22 5.82
N ASP A 277 -21.28 -7.64 6.07
CA ASP A 277 -20.21 -8.26 6.86
C ASP A 277 -20.22 -7.75 8.31
N ASN A 278 -21.16 -8.25 9.11
CA ASN A 278 -21.31 -7.81 10.51
C ASN A 278 -20.14 -8.25 11.41
N LYS A 279 -19.41 -9.31 11.04
CA LYS A 279 -18.27 -9.84 11.80
C LYS A 279 -17.06 -8.90 11.78
N LEU A 280 -16.95 -8.08 10.73
CA LEU A 280 -15.93 -7.06 10.56
C LEU A 280 -15.85 -6.13 11.78
N ALA A 281 -16.99 -5.74 12.38
CA ALA A 281 -17.03 -4.88 13.56
C ALA A 281 -16.26 -5.48 14.76
N LYS A 282 -16.26 -6.81 14.91
CA LYS A 282 -15.52 -7.51 15.98
C LYS A 282 -14.00 -7.61 15.71
N LEU A 283 -13.58 -7.43 14.46
CA LEU A 283 -12.18 -7.56 14.02
C LEU A 283 -11.50 -6.21 13.79
N ILE A 284 -12.28 -5.12 13.69
CA ILE A 284 -11.77 -3.87 13.15
C ILE A 284 -10.66 -3.28 14.03
N ASN A 285 -10.82 -3.25 15.35
CA ASN A 285 -9.80 -2.70 16.24
C ASN A 285 -8.54 -3.55 16.27
N PHE A 286 -8.65 -4.88 16.21
CA PHE A 286 -7.50 -5.77 16.06
C PHE A 286 -6.68 -5.46 14.79
N TYR A 287 -7.34 -5.32 13.65
CA TYR A 287 -6.64 -5.02 12.40
C TYR A 287 -6.19 -3.56 12.27
N LYS A 288 -6.92 -2.60 12.85
CA LYS A 288 -6.46 -1.20 12.93
C LYS A 288 -5.21 -1.10 13.80
N CYS A 289 -5.17 -1.84 14.92
CA CYS A 289 -3.97 -1.99 15.74
C CYS A 289 -2.80 -2.52 14.92
N TYR A 290 -3.00 -3.62 14.18
CA TYR A 290 -1.99 -4.20 13.30
C TYR A 290 -1.42 -3.17 12.31
N ARG A 291 -2.30 -2.46 11.59
CA ARG A 291 -1.88 -1.48 10.58
C ARG A 291 -1.20 -0.27 11.19
N ALA A 292 -1.69 0.25 12.31
CA ALA A 292 -1.04 1.32 13.05
C ALA A 292 0.37 0.88 13.52
N TYR A 293 0.49 -0.32 14.06
CA TYR A 293 1.77 -0.87 14.52
C TYR A 293 2.77 -1.02 13.36
N VAL A 294 2.34 -1.57 12.22
CA VAL A 294 3.16 -1.66 11.00
C VAL A 294 3.65 -0.28 10.55
N ARG A 295 2.79 0.74 10.54
CA ARG A 295 3.18 2.12 10.20
C ARG A 295 4.17 2.70 11.21
N GLY A 296 3.97 2.45 12.50
CA GLY A 296 4.91 2.82 13.56
C GLY A 296 6.29 2.20 13.33
N LYS A 297 6.34 0.88 13.13
CA LYS A 297 7.56 0.13 12.84
C LYS A 297 8.30 0.64 11.60
N VAL A 298 7.61 0.70 10.45
CA VAL A 298 8.23 1.11 9.18
C VAL A 298 8.73 2.56 9.26
N THR A 299 8.01 3.44 9.96
CA THR A 299 8.46 4.82 10.19
C THR A 299 9.71 4.86 11.06
N SER A 300 9.82 3.98 12.07
CA SER A 300 11.00 3.88 12.94
C SER A 300 12.26 3.43 12.21
N PHE A 301 12.16 2.64 11.14
CA PHE A 301 13.34 2.25 10.35
C PHE A 301 14.12 3.46 9.80
N LYS A 302 13.44 4.59 9.54
CA LYS A 302 14.09 5.85 9.13
C LYS A 302 15.09 6.41 10.15
N LEU A 303 14.98 6.03 11.42
CA LEU A 303 15.88 6.50 12.48
C LEU A 303 17.31 5.98 12.29
N TYR A 304 17.44 4.79 11.68
CA TYR A 304 18.72 4.16 11.39
C TYR A 304 19.17 4.29 9.94
N ASP A 305 18.41 4.99 9.10
CA ASP A 305 18.82 5.31 7.74
C ASP A 305 19.90 6.42 7.77
N ASN A 306 21.09 6.12 7.27
CA ASN A 306 22.22 7.06 7.23
C ASN A 306 22.08 8.13 6.15
N HIS A 307 21.14 7.96 5.20
CA HIS A 307 20.87 8.93 4.16
C HIS A 307 19.84 10.00 4.57
N ILE A 308 19.26 9.88 5.77
CA ILE A 308 18.24 10.79 6.30
C ILE A 308 18.87 11.76 7.31
N GLY A 309 18.63 13.06 7.13
CA GLY A 309 19.14 14.10 8.02
C GLY A 309 18.48 14.13 9.41
N LYS A 310 19.15 14.71 10.41
CA LYS A 310 18.68 14.76 11.82
C LYS A 310 17.24 15.27 11.97
N LYS A 311 16.85 16.32 11.22
CA LYS A 311 15.49 16.88 11.26
C LYS A 311 14.43 15.88 10.80
N GLU A 312 14.69 15.17 9.71
CA GLU A 312 13.76 14.14 9.20
C GLU A 312 13.69 12.94 10.15
N LYS A 313 14.81 12.54 10.78
CA LYS A 313 14.79 11.53 11.86
C LYS A 313 13.93 11.95 13.04
N GLY A 314 14.02 13.21 13.47
CA GLY A 314 13.17 13.76 14.53
C GLY A 314 11.68 13.69 14.18
N LEU A 315 11.31 14.10 12.96
CA LEU A 315 9.93 14.00 12.46
C LEU A 315 9.45 12.55 12.34
N ALA A 316 10.32 11.63 11.90
CA ALA A 316 10.03 10.21 11.84
C ALA A 316 9.76 9.64 13.24
N LYS A 317 10.57 10.01 14.24
CA LYS A 317 10.37 9.59 15.64
C LYS A 317 9.00 10.02 16.16
N ILE A 318 8.65 11.29 15.99
CA ILE A 318 7.34 11.84 16.42
C ILE A 318 6.19 11.12 15.70
N THR A 319 6.33 10.90 14.39
CA THR A 319 5.31 10.24 13.58
C THR A 319 5.13 8.77 13.98
N ALA A 320 6.23 8.04 14.21
CA ALA A 320 6.20 6.66 14.68
C ALA A 320 5.51 6.55 16.05
N ALA A 321 5.85 7.43 16.99
CA ALA A 321 5.22 7.47 18.32
C ALA A 321 3.71 7.69 18.23
N LYS A 322 3.22 8.58 17.34
CA LYS A 322 1.78 8.77 17.10
C LYS A 322 1.09 7.51 16.59
N TYR A 323 1.74 6.75 15.70
CA TYR A 323 1.20 5.48 15.22
C TYR A 323 1.15 4.42 16.32
N PHE A 324 2.19 4.33 17.16
CA PHE A 324 2.21 3.39 18.29
C PHE A 324 1.17 3.76 19.36
N ASP A 325 0.96 5.04 19.63
CA ASP A 325 -0.11 5.50 20.51
C ASP A 325 -1.50 5.12 19.96
N LEU A 326 -1.70 5.26 18.65
CA LEU A 326 -2.92 4.84 17.99
C LEU A 326 -3.10 3.31 18.07
N ALA A 327 -2.03 2.54 17.87
CA ALA A 327 -2.04 1.08 18.03
C ALA A 327 -2.41 0.67 19.46
N LYS A 328 -1.85 1.34 20.48
CA LYS A 328 -2.19 1.14 21.88
C LYS A 328 -3.68 1.40 22.14
N ARG A 329 -4.21 2.52 21.65
CA ARG A 329 -5.64 2.85 21.81
C ARG A 329 -6.54 1.77 21.22
N TYR A 330 -6.20 1.22 20.06
CA TYR A 330 -6.96 0.09 19.52
C TYR A 330 -6.78 -1.20 20.32
N ALA A 331 -5.56 -1.49 20.80
CA ALA A 331 -5.26 -2.67 21.61
C ALA A 331 -6.10 -2.71 22.90
N MET A 332 -6.31 -1.56 23.54
CA MET A 332 -7.15 -1.43 24.73
C MET A 332 -8.65 -1.62 24.46
N ASN A 333 -9.09 -1.61 23.20
CA ASN A 333 -10.49 -1.65 22.78
C ASN A 333 -10.77 -2.80 21.79
N MET A 334 -9.98 -3.88 21.81
CA MET A 334 -10.11 -4.99 20.87
C MET A 334 -11.32 -5.89 21.12
#